data_AF-A0A1W9XHC5-F1
#
_entry.id   AF-A0A1W9XHC5-F1
#
_cell.length_a   1.000
_cell.length_b   1.000
_cell.length_c   1.000
_cell.angle_alpha   90.00
_cell.angle_beta   90.00
_cell.angle_gamma   90.00
#
_symmetry.space_group_name_H-M   'P 1'
#
loop_
_entity.id
_entity.type
_entity.pdbx_description
1 polymer ?
#
loop_
_entity_poly.entity_id
_entity_poly.type
_entity_poly.pdbx_seq_one_letter_code
_entity_poly.pdbx_strand_id
1 'polypeptide(L)'
;MKEPFVQGLYTLGWSNNQYLSEKRHAVPKSTNVYGFIYGDVLNNGREEILAFSKSDHIRILSPGGEEEWKSNDPYGGSATYLEFPAEASARIGGDKEMDYFYLPMRIILKDLDKDGKNEVLVGNNADRTRRVFSRFRSFKSGQIECLVWDKMGLYQKWRTREISGYISDYAIADVDNDGQNELVFSVVEKHSSALGKAKSFIASQDFPSGS
;
A
#
# COMPACT_ATOMS: atom_id res chain seq x y z
N MET A 1 21.15 -10.24 -0.35
CA MET A 1 20.22 -9.18 -0.77
C MET A 1 20.34 -8.05 0.24
N LYS A 2 20.84 -6.88 -0.17
CA LYS A 2 20.87 -5.70 0.68
C LYS A 2 19.44 -5.28 0.97
N GLU A 3 19.07 -5.25 2.24
CA GLU A 3 17.80 -4.67 2.67
C GLU A 3 17.98 -3.13 2.66
N PRO A 4 17.15 -2.38 1.92
CA PRO A 4 17.29 -0.92 1.84
C PRO A 4 16.92 -0.20 3.14
N PHE A 5 16.32 -0.92 4.10
CA PHE A 5 15.92 -0.41 5.40
C PHE A 5 16.72 -1.07 6.52
N VAL A 6 17.20 -0.25 7.45
CA VAL A 6 17.76 -0.74 8.72
C VAL A 6 16.65 -1.38 9.54
N GLN A 7 16.97 -2.45 10.27
CA GLN A 7 15.98 -3.15 11.08
C GLN A 7 15.45 -2.30 12.25
N GLY A 8 14.14 -2.36 12.45
CA GLY A 8 13.45 -1.72 13.56
C GLY A 8 12.72 -0.44 13.13
N LEU A 9 11.57 -0.21 13.76
CA LEU A 9 10.76 0.98 13.59
C LEU A 9 10.87 1.80 14.87
N TYR A 10 11.21 3.09 14.73
CA TYR A 10 11.41 3.97 15.87
C TYR A 10 10.61 5.26 15.67
N THR A 11 9.96 5.72 16.74
CA THR A 11 9.54 7.11 16.82
C THR A 11 10.79 7.99 16.90
N LEU A 12 10.80 9.09 16.15
CA LEU A 12 11.88 10.07 16.20
C LEU A 12 11.41 11.32 16.96
N GLY A 13 12.14 11.68 18.01
CA GLY A 13 11.97 12.94 18.73
C GLY A 13 12.97 13.98 18.24
N TRP A 14 12.55 15.24 18.14
CA TRP A 14 13.44 16.37 17.84
C TRP A 14 14.01 16.94 19.14
N SER A 15 15.33 16.86 19.33
CA SER A 15 16.02 17.40 20.49
C SER A 15 17.44 17.83 20.13
N ASN A 16 17.92 18.93 20.70
CA ASN A 16 19.26 19.48 20.46
C ASN A 16 19.62 19.59 18.97
N ASN A 17 18.66 20.06 18.16
CA ASN A 17 18.81 20.27 16.72
C ASN A 17 19.09 18.99 15.90
N GLN A 18 18.68 17.83 16.42
CA GLN A 18 18.81 16.53 15.78
C GLN A 18 17.58 15.65 16.05
N TYR A 19 17.36 14.64 15.20
CA TYR A 19 16.39 13.58 15.46
C TYR A 19 17.05 12.44 16.23
N LEU A 20 16.47 12.07 17.37
CA LEU A 20 16.92 10.94 18.19
C LEU A 20 15.86 9.84 18.18
N SER A 21 16.30 8.59 18.10
CA SER A 21 15.41 7.44 18.23
C SER A 21 14.89 7.34 19.66
N GLU A 22 13.57 7.25 19.79
CA GLU A 22 12.87 7.10 21.07
C GLU A 22 12.26 5.69 21.16
N LYS A 23 10.92 5.60 21.16
CA LYS A 23 10.19 4.34 21.27
C LYS A 23 10.44 3.44 20.07
N ARG A 24 10.88 2.22 20.33
CA ARG A 24 10.89 1.13 19.35
C ARG A 24 9.52 0.47 19.27
N HIS A 25 9.04 0.24 18.05
CA HIS A 25 7.80 -0.46 17.78
C HIS A 25 8.07 -1.91 17.35
N ALA A 26 7.24 -2.83 17.83
CA ALA A 26 7.34 -4.25 17.53
C ALA A 26 6.58 -4.56 16.23
N VAL A 27 7.26 -4.41 15.10
CA VAL A 27 6.76 -4.80 13.77
C VAL A 27 7.62 -5.92 13.19
N PRO A 28 7.09 -6.76 12.28
CA PRO A 28 7.87 -7.79 11.60
C PRO A 28 9.09 -7.19 10.92
N LYS A 29 10.21 -7.93 10.92
CA LYS A 29 11.49 -7.47 10.36
C LYS A 29 11.42 -7.05 8.89
N SER A 30 10.41 -7.54 8.16
CA SER A 30 10.19 -7.24 6.74
C SER A 30 9.26 -6.04 6.49
N THR A 31 8.72 -5.41 7.54
CA THR A 31 7.80 -4.27 7.42
C THR A 31 8.59 -2.99 7.20
N ASN A 32 8.20 -2.19 6.21
CA ASN A 32 8.76 -0.86 5.94
C ASN A 32 7.76 0.23 6.34
N VAL A 33 8.23 1.45 6.57
CA VAL A 33 7.42 2.61 7.01
C VAL A 33 6.30 3.02 6.07
N TYR A 34 6.30 2.54 4.82
CA TYR A 34 5.30 2.90 3.81
C TYR A 34 4.11 1.93 3.77
N GLY A 35 4.24 0.76 4.39
CA GLY A 35 3.34 -0.37 4.18
C GLY A 35 2.56 -0.82 5.39
N PHE A 36 2.42 0.00 6.43
CA PHE A 36 1.62 -0.37 7.60
C PHE A 36 0.87 0.82 8.21
N ILE A 37 -0.14 0.50 9.02
CA ILE A 37 -0.91 1.43 9.85
C ILE A 37 -1.25 0.76 11.18
N TYR A 38 -1.46 1.55 12.23
CA TYR A 38 -2.08 1.10 13.49
C TYR A 38 -3.56 1.46 13.51
N GLY A 39 -4.41 0.58 14.04
CA GLY A 39 -5.79 0.93 14.36
C GLY A 39 -6.68 -0.28 14.60
N ASP A 40 -7.92 -0.02 15.04
CA ASP A 40 -8.92 -1.03 15.41
C ASP A 40 -9.60 -1.62 14.17
N VAL A 41 -8.88 -2.49 13.46
CA VAL A 41 -9.41 -3.21 12.29
C VAL A 41 -10.44 -4.26 12.70
N LEU A 42 -10.26 -4.84 13.90
CA LEU A 42 -11.12 -5.91 14.39
C LEU A 42 -12.43 -5.37 14.98
N ASN A 43 -12.57 -4.05 15.10
CA ASN A 43 -13.72 -3.34 15.66
C ASN A 43 -14.06 -3.83 17.08
N ASN A 44 -13.03 -3.99 17.90
CA ASN A 44 -13.10 -4.50 19.28
C ASN A 44 -12.63 -3.49 20.33
N GLY A 45 -12.23 -2.29 19.93
CA GLY A 45 -11.74 -1.21 20.79
C GLY A 45 -10.23 -1.27 21.07
N ARG A 46 -9.47 -2.12 20.38
CA ARG A 46 -8.00 -2.23 20.52
C ARG A 46 -7.34 -1.98 19.18
N GLU A 47 -6.15 -1.39 19.19
CA GLU A 47 -5.40 -1.17 17.95
C GLU A 47 -4.57 -2.41 17.59
N GLU A 48 -4.68 -2.86 16.35
CA GLU A 48 -3.78 -3.83 15.74
C GLU A 48 -2.83 -3.16 14.74
N ILE A 49 -1.90 -3.92 14.19
CA ILE A 49 -1.05 -3.48 13.07
C ILE A 49 -1.56 -4.11 11.79
N LEU A 50 -1.97 -3.27 10.84
CA LEU A 50 -2.21 -3.68 9.45
C LEU A 50 -0.96 -3.44 8.62
N ALA A 51 -0.48 -4.46 7.92
CA ALA A 51 0.72 -4.31 7.10
C ALA A 51 0.69 -5.16 5.83
N PHE A 52 1.35 -4.67 4.78
CA PHE A 52 1.70 -5.49 3.63
C PHE A 52 2.86 -6.44 3.95
N SER A 53 2.79 -7.66 3.42
CA SER A 53 3.93 -8.57 3.30
C SER A 53 4.76 -8.27 2.06
N LYS A 54 5.95 -8.89 1.91
CA LYS A 54 6.80 -8.73 0.72
C LYS A 54 6.14 -9.19 -0.59
N SER A 55 5.13 -10.07 -0.50
CA SER A 55 4.31 -10.52 -1.62
C SER A 55 2.95 -9.80 -1.69
N ASP A 56 2.88 -8.61 -1.10
CA ASP A 56 1.72 -7.70 -1.03
C ASP A 56 0.42 -8.32 -0.48
N HIS A 57 0.49 -9.39 0.32
CA HIS A 57 -0.67 -9.83 1.11
C HIS A 57 -0.86 -8.92 2.32
N ILE A 58 -2.11 -8.66 2.71
CA ILE A 58 -2.45 -7.92 3.92
C ILE A 58 -2.25 -8.85 5.11
N ARG A 59 -1.66 -8.34 6.19
CA ARG A 59 -1.50 -9.01 7.47
C ARG A 59 -2.11 -8.17 8.56
N ILE A 60 -2.73 -8.84 9.53
CA ILE A 60 -3.13 -8.27 10.80
C ILE A 60 -2.21 -8.87 11.84
N LEU A 61 -1.59 -8.00 12.64
CA LEU A 61 -0.66 -8.40 13.67
C LEU A 61 -1.12 -7.82 15.01
N SER A 62 -0.89 -8.57 16.08
CA SER A 62 -1.07 -8.08 17.44
C SER A 62 -0.20 -6.85 17.70
N PRO A 63 -0.47 -6.05 18.75
CA PRO A 63 0.42 -4.95 19.16
C PRO A 63 1.87 -5.37 19.42
N GLY A 64 2.09 -6.66 19.73
CA GLY A 64 3.42 -7.26 19.92
C GLY A 64 4.13 -7.66 18.62
N GLY A 65 3.44 -7.55 17.48
CA GLY A 65 3.96 -7.88 16.15
C GLY A 65 3.78 -9.36 15.74
N GLU A 66 3.00 -10.14 16.49
CA GLU A 66 2.67 -11.52 16.15
C GLU A 66 1.57 -11.56 15.07
N GLU A 67 1.71 -12.43 14.06
CA GLU A 67 0.72 -12.52 12.97
C GLU A 67 -0.54 -13.25 13.46
N GLU A 68 -1.68 -12.56 13.42
CA GLU A 68 -2.99 -13.09 13.82
C GLU A 68 -3.81 -13.51 12.59
N TRP A 69 -3.61 -12.83 11.46
CA TRP A 69 -4.28 -13.16 10.20
C TRP A 69 -3.49 -12.68 8.99
N LYS A 70 -3.68 -13.35 7.85
CA LYS A 70 -3.13 -12.97 6.55
C LYS A 70 -4.14 -13.24 5.44
N SER A 71 -4.22 -12.32 4.47
CA SER A 71 -5.09 -12.51 3.30
C SER A 71 -4.66 -13.71 2.47
N ASN A 72 -5.61 -14.35 1.78
CA ASN A 72 -5.32 -15.41 0.81
C ASN A 72 -4.80 -14.83 -0.50
N ASP A 73 -5.45 -13.77 -0.98
CA ASP A 73 -5.07 -13.07 -2.20
C ASP A 73 -4.12 -11.91 -1.91
N PRO A 74 -3.22 -11.58 -2.84
CA PRO A 74 -2.37 -10.43 -2.72
C PRO A 74 -3.11 -9.16 -3.20
N TYR A 75 -2.88 -8.06 -2.50
CA TYR A 75 -3.41 -6.74 -2.82
C TYR A 75 -2.25 -5.83 -3.27
N GLY A 76 -2.44 -4.51 -3.25
CA GLY A 76 -1.41 -3.52 -3.55
C GLY A 76 -1.00 -3.55 -5.01
N GLY A 77 0.30 -3.67 -5.25
CA GLY A 77 0.87 -3.58 -6.60
C GLY A 77 1.25 -2.15 -6.97
N SER A 78 2.20 -1.55 -6.25
CA SER A 78 2.76 -0.25 -6.62
C SER A 78 3.78 -0.37 -7.74
N ALA A 79 3.90 0.67 -8.56
CA ALA A 79 5.00 0.85 -9.51
C ALA A 79 6.15 1.69 -8.90
N THR A 80 5.97 2.26 -7.70
CA THR A 80 6.99 3.08 -7.03
C THR A 80 8.05 2.17 -6.41
N TYR A 81 9.32 2.50 -6.63
CA TYR A 81 10.44 1.74 -6.08
C TYR A 81 11.60 2.63 -5.66
N LEU A 82 12.47 2.06 -4.82
CA LEU A 82 13.81 2.58 -4.54
C LEU A 82 14.82 1.80 -5.38
N GLU A 83 15.75 2.50 -6.00
CA GLU A 83 16.89 1.90 -6.70
C GLU A 83 18.07 1.73 -5.74
N PHE A 84 18.73 0.58 -5.79
CA PHE A 84 19.96 0.35 -5.05
C PHE A 84 20.93 -0.53 -5.83
N PRO A 85 22.24 -0.44 -5.60
CA PRO A 85 23.18 -1.21 -6.38
C PRO A 85 23.11 -2.71 -6.09
N ALA A 86 23.09 -3.54 -7.13
CA ALA A 86 23.06 -5.00 -7.02
C ALA A 86 24.34 -5.53 -6.35
N GLU A 87 24.21 -6.55 -5.49
CA GLU A 87 25.33 -7.12 -4.73
C GLU A 87 26.42 -7.74 -5.62
N ALA A 88 26.05 -8.25 -6.80
CA ALA A 88 26.92 -8.99 -7.70
C ALA A 88 27.31 -8.21 -8.98
N SER A 89 27.14 -6.89 -9.02
CA SER A 89 27.42 -6.13 -10.24
C SER A 89 28.93 -6.06 -10.52
N ALA A 90 29.45 -6.98 -11.34
CA ALA A 90 30.62 -6.69 -12.15
C ALA A 90 30.29 -5.47 -13.02
N ARG A 91 31.19 -4.48 -13.09
CA ARG A 91 31.02 -3.35 -14.01
C ARG A 91 31.13 -3.89 -15.43
N ILE A 92 30.00 -4.04 -16.13
CA ILE A 92 30.01 -4.30 -17.57
C ILE A 92 29.83 -2.94 -18.25
N GLY A 93 30.86 -2.47 -18.97
CA GLY A 93 30.76 -1.23 -19.75
C GLY A 93 30.71 0.09 -18.97
N GLY A 94 30.85 0.07 -17.64
CA GLY A 94 30.84 1.27 -16.79
C GLY A 94 29.52 1.54 -16.08
N ASP A 95 28.44 0.87 -16.48
CA ASP A 95 27.14 0.95 -15.81
C ASP A 95 27.05 -0.04 -14.66
N LYS A 96 26.50 0.43 -13.53
CA LYS A 96 26.26 -0.40 -12.35
C LYS A 96 24.86 -0.97 -12.43
N GLU A 97 24.76 -2.30 -12.38
CA GLU A 97 23.46 -2.96 -12.33
C GLU A 97 22.72 -2.57 -11.03
N MET A 98 21.48 -2.13 -11.18
CA MET A 98 20.62 -1.69 -10.08
C MET A 98 19.53 -2.74 -9.81
N ASP A 99 19.22 -2.94 -8.54
CA ASP A 99 18.06 -3.67 -8.06
C ASP A 99 16.97 -2.68 -7.62
N TYR A 100 15.72 -3.15 -7.64
CA TYR A 100 14.53 -2.36 -7.32
C TYR A 100 13.83 -2.91 -6.09
N PHE A 101 13.56 -2.03 -5.12
CA PHE A 101 12.70 -2.33 -3.98
C PHE A 101 11.37 -1.61 -4.16
N TYR A 102 10.33 -2.34 -4.56
CA TYR A 102 9.00 -1.76 -4.72
C TYR A 102 8.38 -1.41 -3.38
N LEU A 103 7.92 -0.17 -3.24
CA LEU A 103 7.25 0.32 -2.06
C LEU A 103 5.79 -0.13 -2.08
N PRO A 104 5.23 -0.61 -0.97
CA PRO A 104 3.80 -0.93 -0.90
C PRO A 104 2.96 0.33 -1.11
N MET A 105 1.73 0.17 -1.61
CA MET A 105 0.74 1.24 -1.55
C MET A 105 0.34 1.48 -0.09
N ARG A 106 -0.17 2.67 0.22
CA ARG A 106 -0.73 2.94 1.54
C ARG A 106 -1.92 2.03 1.83
N ILE A 107 -2.26 1.88 3.10
CA ILE A 107 -3.53 1.31 3.60
C ILE A 107 -4.29 2.47 4.26
N ILE A 108 -5.58 2.58 4.02
CA ILE A 108 -6.44 3.51 4.75
C ILE A 108 -7.36 2.68 5.65
N LEU A 109 -7.38 2.97 6.94
CA LEU A 109 -8.28 2.37 7.92
C LEU A 109 -9.17 3.47 8.52
N LYS A 110 -10.47 3.43 8.23
CA LYS A 110 -11.42 4.47 8.64
C LYS A 110 -12.85 3.95 8.56
N ASP A 111 -13.73 4.44 9.43
CA ASP A 111 -15.18 4.34 9.28
C ASP A 111 -15.67 5.27 8.16
N LEU A 112 -15.98 4.67 7.00
CA LEU A 112 -16.30 5.37 5.75
C LEU A 112 -17.79 5.65 5.62
N ASP A 113 -18.63 4.73 6.07
CA ASP A 113 -20.09 4.84 5.99
C ASP A 113 -20.75 5.32 7.29
N LYS A 114 -19.93 5.61 8.31
CA LYS A 114 -20.33 6.17 9.60
C LYS A 114 -21.19 5.20 10.42
N ASP A 115 -20.96 3.89 10.28
CA ASP A 115 -21.66 2.85 11.04
C ASP A 115 -21.00 2.54 12.41
N GLY A 116 -19.87 3.18 12.70
CA GLY A 116 -19.09 3.00 13.93
C GLY A 116 -18.02 1.91 13.81
N LYS A 117 -17.80 1.33 12.63
CA LYS A 117 -16.76 0.32 12.37
C LYS A 117 -15.79 0.81 11.31
N ASN A 118 -14.52 0.48 11.47
CA ASN A 118 -13.50 0.79 10.49
C ASN A 118 -13.55 -0.19 9.30
N GLU A 119 -13.48 0.37 8.10
CA GLU A 119 -13.14 -0.32 6.86
C GLU A 119 -11.66 -0.18 6.49
N VAL A 120 -11.17 -1.14 5.73
CA VAL A 120 -9.82 -1.15 5.15
C VAL A 120 -9.90 -0.85 3.65
N LEU A 121 -9.41 0.32 3.24
CA LEU A 121 -9.20 0.64 1.84
C LEU A 121 -7.80 0.24 1.38
N VAL A 122 -7.74 -0.47 0.25
CA VAL A 122 -6.50 -0.89 -0.40
C VAL A 122 -6.59 -0.75 -1.92
N GLY A 123 -5.47 -0.36 -2.56
CA GLY A 123 -5.33 -0.53 -4.00
C GLY A 123 -5.15 -2.01 -4.36
N ASN A 124 -5.68 -2.44 -5.50
CA ASN A 124 -5.45 -3.76 -6.08
C ASN A 124 -5.16 -3.62 -7.58
N ASN A 125 -3.87 -3.61 -7.92
CA ASN A 125 -3.41 -3.55 -9.30
C ASN A 125 -3.11 -4.95 -9.85
N ALA A 126 -3.75 -5.30 -10.95
CA ALA A 126 -3.60 -6.58 -11.61
C ALA A 126 -2.28 -6.63 -12.39
N ASP A 127 -1.30 -7.32 -11.82
CA ASP A 127 0.03 -7.53 -12.41
C ASP A 127 -0.04 -8.54 -13.58
N ARG A 128 0.47 -8.11 -14.75
CA ARG A 128 0.57 -8.93 -15.97
C ARG A 128 1.52 -10.11 -15.81
N THR A 129 2.51 -9.98 -14.92
CA THR A 129 3.53 -10.99 -14.64
C THR A 129 3.13 -11.96 -13.54
N ARG A 130 1.95 -11.80 -12.93
CA ARG A 130 1.53 -12.51 -11.72
C ARG A 130 2.59 -12.43 -10.60
N ARG A 131 3.31 -11.30 -10.52
CA ARG A 131 4.34 -11.03 -9.51
C ARG A 131 5.54 -11.99 -9.55
N VAL A 132 5.74 -12.69 -10.67
CA VAL A 132 6.84 -13.65 -10.87
C VAL A 132 8.17 -12.93 -11.16
N PHE A 133 8.12 -11.76 -11.81
CA PHE A 133 9.32 -10.97 -12.13
C PHE A 133 9.49 -9.81 -11.14
N SER A 134 10.27 -10.05 -10.08
CA SER A 134 10.51 -9.05 -9.02
C SER A 134 11.11 -7.73 -9.52
N ARG A 135 11.82 -7.74 -10.66
CA ARG A 135 12.47 -6.56 -11.23
C ARG A 135 11.55 -5.68 -12.09
N PHE A 136 10.48 -6.22 -12.66
CA PHE A 136 9.61 -5.49 -13.59
C PHE A 136 8.15 -5.73 -13.23
N ARG A 137 7.52 -4.72 -12.62
CA ARG A 137 6.08 -4.71 -12.42
C ARG A 137 5.42 -4.01 -13.60
N SER A 138 4.45 -4.67 -14.21
CA SER A 138 3.59 -4.07 -15.24
C SER A 138 2.16 -4.45 -14.97
N PHE A 139 1.31 -3.45 -14.90
CA PHE A 139 -0.10 -3.61 -14.54
C PHE A 139 -0.96 -3.40 -15.78
N LYS A 140 -2.01 -4.22 -15.92
CA LYS A 140 -3.00 -4.09 -16.99
C LYS A 140 -4.20 -3.25 -16.55
N SER A 141 -4.53 -3.34 -15.27
CA SER A 141 -5.69 -2.71 -14.68
C SER A 141 -5.48 -2.49 -13.19
N GLY A 142 -6.25 -1.57 -12.64
CA GLY A 142 -6.28 -1.28 -11.22
C GLY A 142 -7.69 -0.99 -10.73
N GLN A 143 -7.91 -1.27 -9.45
CA GLN A 143 -9.10 -0.92 -8.71
C GLN A 143 -8.74 -0.61 -7.25
N ILE A 144 -9.66 0.01 -6.52
CA ILE A 144 -9.57 0.17 -5.07
C ILE A 144 -10.65 -0.70 -4.45
N GLU A 145 -10.28 -1.44 -3.42
CA GLU A 145 -11.18 -2.33 -2.68
C GLU A 145 -11.35 -1.83 -1.27
N CYS A 146 -12.60 -1.88 -0.80
CA CYS A 146 -12.97 -1.66 0.57
C CYS A 146 -13.26 -3.00 1.21
N LEU A 147 -12.51 -3.33 2.26
CA LEU A 147 -12.61 -4.58 2.99
C LEU A 147 -13.16 -4.30 4.39
N VAL A 148 -13.87 -5.29 4.93
CA VAL A 148 -14.36 -5.30 6.31
C VAL A 148 -13.95 -6.59 6.98
N TRP A 149 -13.71 -6.52 8.28
CA TRP A 149 -13.44 -7.68 9.09
C TRP A 149 -14.74 -8.39 9.47
N ASP A 150 -14.85 -9.68 9.15
CA ASP A 150 -15.65 -10.62 9.94
C ASP A 150 -14.71 -11.45 10.82
N LYS A 151 -15.27 -12.15 11.80
CA LYS A 151 -14.52 -12.97 12.77
C LYS A 151 -13.55 -13.99 12.15
N MET A 152 -13.62 -14.26 10.85
CA MET A 152 -12.75 -15.19 10.12
C MET A 152 -11.72 -14.48 9.23
N GLY A 153 -11.97 -13.25 8.78
CA GLY A 153 -11.04 -12.53 7.90
C GLY A 153 -11.55 -11.20 7.36
N LEU A 154 -10.66 -10.49 6.66
CA LEU A 154 -11.08 -9.40 5.79
C LEU A 154 -11.74 -9.95 4.53
N TYR A 155 -12.92 -9.43 4.19
CA TYR A 155 -13.62 -9.69 2.95
C TYR A 155 -14.07 -8.40 2.28
N GLN A 156 -14.29 -8.44 0.97
CA GLN A 156 -14.64 -7.25 0.17
C GLN A 156 -16.08 -6.79 0.46
N LYS A 157 -16.23 -5.56 0.98
CA LYS A 157 -17.52 -4.85 1.10
C LYS A 157 -17.96 -4.32 -0.26
N TRP A 158 -17.06 -3.61 -0.94
CA TRP A 158 -17.25 -3.09 -2.29
C TRP A 158 -15.91 -2.83 -2.96
N ARG A 159 -15.94 -2.53 -4.25
CA ARG A 159 -14.77 -2.10 -5.02
C ARG A 159 -15.15 -1.05 -6.07
N THR A 160 -14.18 -0.24 -6.47
CA THR A 160 -14.34 0.63 -7.64
C THR A 160 -14.48 -0.21 -8.91
N ARG A 161 -14.91 0.41 -10.01
CA ARG A 161 -14.78 -0.23 -11.32
C ARG A 161 -13.31 -0.48 -11.62
N GLU A 162 -13.03 -1.57 -12.31
CA GLU A 162 -11.71 -1.84 -12.84
C GLU A 162 -11.38 -0.83 -13.95
N ILE A 163 -10.21 -0.21 -13.87
CA ILE A 163 -9.75 0.83 -14.79
C ILE A 163 -8.49 0.33 -15.51
N SER A 164 -8.37 0.61 -16.80
CA SER A 164 -7.18 0.29 -17.59
C SER A 164 -5.97 1.10 -17.10
N GLY A 165 -4.82 0.44 -16.96
CA GLY A 165 -3.63 1.03 -16.35
C GLY A 165 -3.46 0.56 -14.91
N TYR A 166 -3.04 1.45 -14.01
CA TYR A 166 -2.96 1.13 -12.57
C TYR A 166 -3.25 2.33 -11.68
N ILE A 167 -3.73 2.05 -10.47
CA ILE A 167 -3.89 3.04 -9.41
C ILE A 167 -2.50 3.35 -8.84
N SER A 168 -2.02 4.58 -9.01
CA SER A 168 -0.72 5.00 -8.45
C SER A 168 -0.83 5.45 -7.00
N ASP A 169 -1.94 6.09 -6.63
CA ASP A 169 -2.20 6.54 -5.26
C ASP A 169 -3.69 6.88 -5.09
N TYR A 170 -4.15 6.96 -3.84
CA TYR A 170 -5.52 7.30 -3.48
C TYR A 170 -5.63 7.96 -2.10
N ALA A 171 -6.70 8.73 -1.90
CA ALA A 171 -6.98 9.49 -0.69
C ALA A 171 -8.49 9.64 -0.49
N ILE A 172 -8.87 10.08 0.71
CA ILE A 172 -10.25 10.43 1.07
C ILE A 172 -10.28 11.92 1.35
N ALA A 173 -11.09 12.67 0.60
CA ALA A 173 -11.22 14.11 0.74
C ALA A 173 -12.54 14.60 0.16
N ASP A 174 -13.09 15.65 0.75
CA ASP A 174 -14.16 16.48 0.19
C ASP A 174 -13.56 17.36 -0.92
N VAL A 175 -13.71 16.96 -2.19
CA VAL A 175 -13.08 17.65 -3.33
C VAL A 175 -14.02 18.61 -4.06
N ASP A 176 -15.33 18.48 -3.88
CA ASP A 176 -16.33 19.37 -4.45
C ASP A 176 -16.96 20.34 -3.43
N ASN A 177 -16.53 20.25 -2.15
CA ASN A 177 -16.90 21.11 -1.04
C ASN A 177 -18.40 21.02 -0.71
N ASP A 178 -18.98 19.82 -0.78
CA ASP A 178 -20.36 19.52 -0.39
C ASP A 178 -20.50 19.07 1.09
N GLY A 179 -19.38 18.88 1.79
CA GLY A 179 -19.31 18.43 3.19
C GLY A 179 -19.27 16.91 3.36
N GLN A 180 -19.31 16.14 2.28
CA GLN A 180 -19.09 14.70 2.21
C GLN A 180 -17.67 14.44 1.69
N ASN A 181 -17.11 13.26 1.95
CA ASN A 181 -15.80 12.92 1.40
C ASN A 181 -15.99 11.97 0.23
N GLU A 182 -15.13 12.11 -0.77
CA GLU A 182 -15.05 11.21 -1.92
C GLU A 182 -13.80 10.33 -1.80
N LEU A 183 -13.84 9.22 -2.51
CA LEU A 183 -12.63 8.47 -2.85
C LEU A 183 -11.97 9.15 -4.05
N VAL A 184 -10.79 9.72 -3.84
CA VAL A 184 -9.98 10.37 -4.87
C VAL A 184 -8.80 9.48 -5.20
N PHE A 185 -8.52 9.25 -6.48
CA PHE A 185 -7.41 8.39 -6.87
C PHE A 185 -6.76 8.81 -8.19
N SER A 186 -5.48 8.50 -8.30
CA SER A 186 -4.65 8.76 -9.47
C SER A 186 -4.43 7.49 -10.27
N VAL A 187 -4.54 7.60 -11.59
CA VAL A 187 -4.38 6.48 -12.53
C VAL A 187 -3.27 6.80 -13.51
N VAL A 188 -2.35 5.86 -13.68
CA VAL A 188 -1.39 5.85 -14.80
C VAL A 188 -1.91 4.86 -15.83
N GLU A 189 -2.52 5.39 -16.89
CA GLU A 189 -3.17 4.59 -17.94
C GLU A 189 -2.17 4.03 -18.94
N LYS A 190 -1.18 4.85 -19.33
CA LYS A 190 -0.18 4.48 -20.33
C LYS A 190 1.15 5.15 -20.04
N HIS A 191 2.22 4.37 -20.06
CA HIS A 191 3.59 4.90 -20.10
C HIS A 191 3.94 5.38 -21.51
N SER A 192 4.80 6.40 -21.62
CA SER A 192 5.30 6.86 -22.90
C SER A 192 6.07 5.74 -23.61
N SER A 193 5.82 5.56 -24.90
CA SER A 193 6.57 4.66 -25.76
C SER A 193 6.77 5.28 -27.14
N ALA A 194 7.57 4.64 -27.99
CA ALA A 194 7.70 5.04 -29.39
C ALA A 194 6.33 5.07 -30.13
N LEU A 195 5.33 4.35 -29.62
CA LEU A 195 3.98 4.21 -30.19
C LEU A 195 2.93 5.10 -29.52
N GLY A 196 3.31 5.99 -28.59
CA GLY A 196 2.37 6.96 -28.05
C GLY A 196 2.81 7.68 -26.78
N LYS A 197 2.14 8.79 -26.51
CA LYS A 197 2.39 9.62 -25.32
C LYS A 197 1.90 8.93 -24.05
N ALA A 198 2.54 9.27 -22.94
CA ALA A 198 2.07 8.89 -21.61
C ALA A 198 0.70 9.52 -21.34
N LYS A 199 -0.15 8.83 -20.56
CA LYS A 199 -1.46 9.32 -20.13
C LYS A 199 -1.71 8.93 -18.68
N SER A 200 -2.14 9.91 -17.90
CA SER A 200 -2.56 9.76 -16.51
C SER A 200 -3.73 10.70 -16.24
N PHE A 201 -4.52 10.40 -15.22
CA PHE A 201 -5.63 11.24 -14.77
C PHE A 201 -5.90 11.04 -13.28
N ILE A 202 -6.64 11.98 -12.70
CA ILE A 202 -7.21 11.87 -11.37
C ILE A 202 -8.71 11.68 -11.54
N ALA A 203 -9.31 10.81 -10.73
CA ALA A 203 -10.74 10.62 -10.66
C ALA A 203 -11.19 10.69 -9.20
N SER A 204 -12.44 11.10 -9.00
CA SER A 204 -13.14 11.01 -7.73
C SER A 204 -14.45 10.25 -7.92
N GLN A 205 -14.91 9.58 -6.87
CA GLN A 205 -16.24 9.00 -6.81
C GLN A 205 -16.77 9.02 -5.37
N ASP A 206 -18.08 9.08 -5.24
CA ASP A 206 -18.75 8.89 -3.96
C ASP A 206 -18.52 7.46 -3.43
N PHE A 207 -18.63 7.32 -2.12
CA PHE A 207 -18.70 6.01 -1.51
C PHE A 207 -20.05 5.36 -1.85
N PRO A 208 -20.09 4.05 -2.15
CA PRO A 208 -21.36 3.36 -2.35
C PRO A 208 -22.25 3.52 -1.11
N SER A 209 -23.44 4.09 -1.29
CA SER A 209 -24.47 4.13 -0.24
C SER A 209 -24.83 2.69 0.16
N GLY A 210 -24.77 2.39 1.46
CA GLY A 210 -24.91 1.03 2.00
C GLY A 210 -26.13 0.27 1.48
N SER A 211 -25.90 -1.00 1.11
CA SER A 211 -26.91 -2.01 0.79
C SER A 211 -27.47 -2.68 2.04
#